data_AF-A0A7W7D333-F1
#
_entry.id   AF-A0A7W7D333-F1
#
_cell.length_a   1.000
_cell.length_b   1.000
_cell.length_c   1.000
_cell.angle_alpha   90.00
_cell.angle_beta   90.00
_cell.angle_gamma   90.00
#
_symmetry.space_group_name_H-M   'P 1'
#
loop_
_entity.id
_entity.type
_entity.pdbx_description
1 polymer ?
#
loop_
_entity_poly.entity_id
_entity_poly.type
_entity_poly.pdbx_seq_one_letter_code
_entity_poly.pdbx_strand_id
1 'polypeptide(L)'
;MLLPVHSAIIDAVLSSYYAEVAGGVTLAVAAYVIRRRMSPSGRLRVVTYGGRTSQKYADQFCALYCGLIPEDQQIAPNIILRHAARRGAWRSGRLVRDGGSQATMHPVAYRLYLAVRGGAVVGFLSMLVSRHRNYAFIAYLGAANRADTPPGSVSHSLIEAARRQLGHVLRDPFTTVFEIAPPLSGSGRSRAKARLFVEYARVRGLAVRRAPISYVQPDMEMESLGRATETPADLFVISTPDVISVMSTKDYLRLVESIYYDIYLRTFLDLGIHGGYVSYISDLYERVRSYAEVGPSGSE
;
A
#
# COMPACT_ATOMS: atom_id res chain seq x y z
N MET A 1 1.04 29.81 12.92
CA MET A 1 -0.08 29.47 13.81
C MET A 1 -1.32 29.37 12.93
N LEU A 2 -1.67 28.16 12.47
CA LEU A 2 -2.78 27.90 11.53
C LEU A 2 -3.70 26.84 12.15
N LEU A 3 -5.01 27.02 11.97
CA LEU A 3 -6.07 26.87 12.97
C LEU A 3 -6.62 25.44 13.22
N PRO A 4 -7.19 25.19 14.41
CA PRO A 4 -7.90 23.95 14.81
C PRO A 4 -9.25 23.69 14.10
N VAL A 5 -9.67 24.57 13.19
CA VAL A 5 -10.96 24.51 12.50
C VAL A 5 -10.99 23.43 11.40
N HIS A 6 -9.83 23.04 10.86
CA HIS A 6 -9.75 21.96 9.86
C HIS A 6 -9.99 20.55 10.46
N SER A 7 -9.76 20.35 11.76
CA SER A 7 -10.01 19.06 12.43
C SER A 7 -11.51 18.76 12.52
N ALA A 8 -12.33 19.74 12.87
CA ALA A 8 -13.75 19.53 13.16
C ALA A 8 -14.58 19.12 11.93
N ILE A 9 -14.24 19.65 10.75
CA ILE A 9 -14.90 19.26 9.49
C ILE A 9 -14.49 17.85 9.07
N ILE A 10 -13.22 17.49 9.27
CA ILE A 10 -12.71 16.13 9.03
C ILE A 10 -13.37 15.13 9.99
N ASP A 11 -13.54 15.49 11.27
CA ASP A 11 -14.15 14.64 12.30
C ASP A 11 -15.66 14.45 12.10
N ALA A 12 -16.38 15.49 11.62
CA ALA A 12 -17.81 15.41 11.29
C ALA A 12 -18.08 14.53 10.06
N VAL A 13 -17.21 14.65 9.04
CA VAL A 13 -17.31 13.90 7.78
C VAL A 13 -16.90 12.44 7.93
N LEU A 14 -16.01 12.14 8.90
CA LEU A 14 -15.62 10.77 9.25
C LEU A 14 -16.61 10.14 10.24
N SER A 15 -17.22 10.89 11.15
CA SER A 15 -18.22 10.36 12.11
C SER A 15 -19.50 9.85 11.45
N SER A 16 -20.04 10.54 10.42
CA SER A 16 -21.21 10.05 9.68
C SER A 16 -20.89 8.78 8.85
N TYR A 17 -19.61 8.55 8.55
CA TYR A 17 -19.11 7.50 7.68
C TYR A 17 -18.86 6.15 8.40
N TYR A 18 -18.56 6.16 9.71
CA TYR A 18 -18.35 4.91 10.47
C TYR A 18 -19.61 4.37 11.18
N ALA A 19 -20.67 5.17 11.28
CA ALA A 19 -21.97 4.70 11.77
C ALA A 19 -22.59 3.62 10.84
N GLU A 20 -22.33 3.69 9.53
CA GLU A 20 -22.80 2.69 8.56
C GLU A 20 -21.94 1.42 8.51
N VAL A 21 -20.63 1.50 8.80
CA VAL A 21 -19.71 0.35 8.77
C VAL A 21 -19.88 -0.58 9.98
N ALA A 22 -20.58 -0.14 11.03
CA ALA A 22 -20.84 -0.93 12.24
C ALA A 22 -21.83 -2.10 12.01
N GLY A 23 -22.51 -2.17 10.87
CA GLY A 23 -23.42 -3.27 10.52
C GLY A 23 -22.73 -4.41 9.76
N GLY A 24 -21.78 -5.13 10.38
CA GLY A 24 -21.11 -6.24 9.68
C GLY A 24 -20.26 -7.13 10.57
N VAL A 25 -20.77 -8.32 10.86
CA VAL A 25 -20.25 -9.37 11.75
C VAL A 25 -18.88 -9.90 11.29
N THR A 26 -17.78 -9.31 11.76
CA THR A 26 -16.43 -9.93 11.72
C THR A 26 -15.49 -9.42 12.84
N LEU A 27 -16.06 -8.83 13.90
CA LEU A 27 -15.31 -8.11 14.94
C LEU A 27 -15.04 -8.91 16.23
N ALA A 28 -15.53 -10.16 16.33
CA ALA A 28 -15.53 -10.88 17.60
C ALA A 28 -14.22 -11.63 17.93
N VAL A 29 -13.48 -12.13 16.93
CA VAL A 29 -12.33 -13.04 17.17
C VAL A 29 -11.00 -12.29 17.33
N ALA A 30 -10.77 -11.22 16.55
CA ALA A 30 -9.57 -10.39 16.68
C ALA A 30 -9.54 -9.56 17.98
N ALA A 31 -10.71 -9.25 18.55
CA ALA A 31 -10.83 -8.51 19.81
C ALA A 31 -10.41 -9.32 21.05
N TYR A 32 -10.47 -10.66 20.99
CA TYR A 32 -10.18 -11.50 22.15
C TYR A 32 -8.66 -11.65 22.43
N VAL A 33 -7.84 -11.71 21.39
CA VAL A 33 -6.38 -11.88 21.54
C VAL A 33 -5.69 -10.58 22.00
N ILE A 34 -6.23 -9.40 21.64
CA ILE A 34 -5.65 -8.09 21.96
C ILE A 34 -6.01 -7.61 23.39
N ARG A 35 -7.08 -8.15 24.00
CA ARG A 35 -7.57 -7.67 25.30
C ARG A 35 -6.70 -8.03 26.51
N ARG A 36 -5.77 -8.98 26.42
CA ARG A 36 -5.08 -9.49 27.64
C ARG A 36 -3.89 -8.68 28.15
N ARG A 37 -3.40 -7.63 27.48
CA ARG A 37 -2.35 -6.74 28.02
C ARG A 37 -2.38 -5.36 27.40
N MET A 38 -3.27 -4.47 27.82
CA MET A 38 -3.23 -3.08 27.35
C MET A 38 -3.50 -2.08 28.49
N SER A 39 -2.47 -1.31 28.84
CA SER A 39 -2.63 -0.03 29.53
C SER A 39 -3.10 1.02 28.51
N PRO A 40 -4.16 1.82 28.79
CA PRO A 40 -4.76 2.74 27.82
C PRO A 40 -3.92 3.98 27.49
N SER A 41 -2.83 4.26 28.22
CA SER A 41 -2.20 5.60 28.28
C SER A 41 -1.02 5.85 27.32
N GLY A 42 -0.84 5.04 26.27
CA GLY A 42 0.32 5.19 25.38
C GLY A 42 0.15 6.28 24.31
N ARG A 43 1.15 7.15 24.11
CA ARG A 43 1.23 8.01 22.91
C ARG A 43 1.39 7.16 21.64
N LEU A 44 0.66 7.51 20.58
CA LEU A 44 0.81 6.89 19.25
C LEU A 44 2.21 7.19 18.70
N ARG A 45 2.93 6.16 18.26
CA ARG A 45 4.24 6.28 17.61
C ARG A 45 4.25 5.48 16.33
N VAL A 46 4.78 6.03 15.25
CA VAL A 46 5.06 5.27 14.03
C VAL A 46 6.51 4.83 14.05
N VAL A 47 6.74 3.53 13.92
CA VAL A 47 8.07 2.94 13.80
C VAL A 47 8.18 2.25 12.45
N THR A 48 9.38 2.21 11.89
CA THR A 48 9.60 1.45 10.67
C THR A 48 10.22 0.11 11.01
N TYR A 49 9.60 -0.96 10.50
CA TYR A 49 10.02 -2.34 10.72
C TYR A 49 11.38 -2.64 10.04
N GLY A 50 12.10 -3.62 10.59
CA GLY A 50 13.37 -4.13 10.05
C GLY A 50 14.60 -3.88 10.92
N GLY A 51 14.46 -3.15 12.03
CA GLY A 51 15.47 -3.08 13.09
C GLY A 51 15.20 -4.10 14.21
N ARG A 52 16.22 -4.49 14.97
CA ARG A 52 16.12 -5.44 16.10
C ARG A 52 14.97 -5.10 17.05
N THR A 53 14.82 -3.82 17.39
CA THR A 53 13.78 -3.34 18.33
C THR A 53 12.36 -3.40 17.78
N SER A 54 12.19 -3.43 16.46
CA SER A 54 10.89 -3.49 15.78
C SER A 54 10.43 -4.91 15.46
N GLN A 55 11.35 -5.89 15.43
CA GLN A 55 11.04 -7.29 15.14
C GLN A 55 10.12 -7.93 16.17
N LYS A 56 10.14 -7.45 17.42
CA LYS A 56 9.19 -7.87 18.47
C LYS A 56 7.72 -7.59 18.14
N TYR A 57 7.45 -6.78 17.11
CA TYR A 57 6.09 -6.47 16.65
C TYR A 57 5.61 -7.39 15.51
N ALA A 58 6.42 -8.36 15.07
CA ALA A 58 6.09 -9.26 13.96
C ALA A 58 4.75 -9.97 14.16
N ASP A 59 4.56 -10.65 15.29
CA ASP A 59 3.34 -11.43 15.55
C ASP A 59 2.10 -10.54 15.65
N GLN A 60 2.24 -9.35 16.26
CA GLN A 60 1.15 -8.38 16.35
C GLN A 60 0.78 -7.81 14.98
N PHE A 61 1.77 -7.58 14.11
CA PHE A 61 1.53 -7.19 12.73
C PHE A 61 0.79 -8.30 11.98
N CYS A 62 1.25 -9.55 12.04
CA CYS A 62 0.61 -10.67 11.35
C CYS A 62 -0.86 -10.82 11.77
N ALA A 63 -1.13 -10.81 13.09
CA ALA A 63 -2.48 -10.90 13.61
C ALA A 63 -3.38 -9.73 13.14
N LEU A 64 -2.86 -8.50 13.17
CA LEU A 64 -3.61 -7.33 12.71
C LEU A 64 -3.84 -7.34 11.19
N TYR A 65 -2.83 -7.76 10.42
CA TYR A 65 -2.90 -7.84 8.96
C TYR A 65 -3.96 -8.84 8.52
N CYS A 66 -3.91 -10.08 9.04
CA CYS A 66 -4.89 -11.11 8.72
C CYS A 66 -6.31 -10.76 9.18
N GLY A 67 -6.44 -9.94 10.23
CA GLY A 67 -7.75 -9.46 10.70
C GLY A 67 -8.34 -8.28 9.90
N LEU A 68 -7.51 -7.52 9.16
CA LEU A 68 -7.95 -6.31 8.47
C LEU A 68 -8.00 -6.46 6.93
N ILE A 69 -7.11 -7.25 6.35
CA ILE A 69 -7.04 -7.45 4.90
C ILE A 69 -7.86 -8.71 4.55
N PRO A 70 -8.77 -8.68 3.57
CA PRO A 70 -9.47 -9.87 3.09
C PRO A 70 -8.50 -10.97 2.61
N GLU A 71 -8.79 -12.24 2.90
CA GLU A 71 -7.89 -13.37 2.61
C GLU A 71 -7.52 -13.48 1.13
N ASP A 72 -8.48 -13.25 0.24
CA ASP A 72 -8.36 -13.17 -1.22
C ASP A 72 -7.51 -11.99 -1.71
N GLN A 73 -7.14 -11.07 -0.82
CA GLN A 73 -6.27 -9.91 -1.11
C GLN A 73 -4.94 -9.99 -0.35
N GLN A 74 -4.72 -11.04 0.45
CA GLN A 74 -3.54 -11.19 1.28
C GLN A 74 -2.42 -11.91 0.52
N ILE A 75 -1.25 -11.28 0.45
CA ILE A 75 -0.01 -12.08 0.48
C ILE A 75 0.28 -12.52 1.91
N ALA A 76 0.94 -13.65 2.08
CA ALA A 76 1.30 -14.13 3.41
C ALA A 76 2.15 -13.06 4.16
N PRO A 77 1.77 -12.68 5.40
CA PRO A 77 2.38 -11.53 6.09
C PRO A 77 3.88 -11.73 6.41
N ASN A 78 4.32 -12.98 6.54
CA ASN A 78 5.73 -13.33 6.69
C ASN A 78 6.58 -12.91 5.48
N ILE A 79 6.01 -12.89 4.27
CA ILE A 79 6.66 -12.40 3.05
C ILE A 79 6.94 -10.90 3.22
N ILE A 80 5.94 -10.11 3.63
CA ILE A 80 6.07 -8.67 3.90
C ILE A 80 7.16 -8.42 4.95
N LEU A 81 7.11 -9.15 6.07
CA LEU A 81 8.09 -9.03 7.15
C LEU A 81 9.52 -9.34 6.67
N ARG A 82 9.68 -10.43 5.90
CA ARG A 82 10.97 -10.84 5.34
C ARG A 82 11.55 -9.75 4.43
N HIS A 83 10.75 -9.21 3.51
CA HIS A 83 11.21 -8.14 2.63
C HIS A 83 11.52 -6.84 3.39
N ALA A 84 10.70 -6.47 4.37
CA ALA A 84 10.94 -5.28 5.18
C ALA A 84 12.18 -5.42 6.10
N ALA A 85 12.47 -6.64 6.59
CA ALA A 85 13.64 -6.94 7.42
C ALA A 85 14.97 -6.90 6.64
N ARG A 86 14.96 -7.16 5.33
CA ARG A 86 16.15 -7.04 4.45
C ARG A 86 16.71 -5.62 4.34
N ARG A 87 16.15 -4.64 5.07
CA ARG A 87 16.65 -3.26 5.25
C ARG A 87 18.15 -3.15 5.57
N GLY A 88 18.77 -4.17 6.16
CA GLY A 88 20.21 -4.19 6.44
C GLY A 88 21.11 -4.03 5.20
N ALA A 89 20.65 -4.44 4.00
CA ALA A 89 21.44 -4.35 2.78
C ALA A 89 21.40 -2.96 2.10
N TRP A 90 20.35 -2.15 2.38
CA TRP A 90 20.15 -0.84 1.73
C TRP A 90 20.85 0.33 2.42
N ARG A 91 21.13 0.22 3.72
CA ARG A 91 21.81 1.29 4.49
C ARG A 91 23.33 1.28 4.34
N SER A 92 23.92 0.14 3.98
CA SER A 92 25.35 -0.07 4.13
C SER A 92 26.15 0.18 2.86
N GLY A 93 25.55 0.32 1.67
CA GLY A 93 26.31 0.32 0.41
C GLY A 93 27.22 -0.92 0.25
N ARG A 94 27.17 -1.86 1.20
CA ARG A 94 27.86 -3.12 1.18
C ARG A 94 26.99 -4.01 0.31
N LEU A 95 27.33 -3.95 -0.98
CA LEU A 95 27.45 -5.15 -1.79
C LEU A 95 27.85 -6.30 -0.85
N VAL A 96 26.89 -7.16 -0.53
CA VAL A 96 27.21 -8.48 0.00
C VAL A 96 27.99 -9.12 -1.14
N ARG A 97 29.31 -9.14 -0.96
CA ARG A 97 30.26 -9.80 -1.84
C ARG A 97 30.16 -11.30 -1.53
N ASP A 98 28.98 -11.87 -1.74
CA ASP A 98 28.86 -13.32 -1.88
C ASP A 98 29.38 -13.64 -3.28
N GLY A 99 30.43 -14.45 -3.33
CA GLY A 99 31.19 -14.73 -4.54
C GLY A 99 30.31 -15.14 -5.72
N GLY A 100 30.58 -14.56 -6.87
CA GLY A 100 30.22 -15.15 -8.17
C GLY A 100 28.88 -14.79 -8.78
N SER A 101 27.95 -14.13 -8.09
CA SER A 101 26.73 -13.60 -8.72
C SER A 101 26.71 -12.09 -8.61
N GLN A 102 26.54 -11.40 -9.76
CA GLN A 102 26.22 -9.98 -9.80
C GLN A 102 25.20 -9.67 -8.71
N ALA A 103 25.57 -8.84 -7.74
CA ALA A 103 24.64 -8.37 -6.72
C ALA A 103 23.55 -7.57 -7.44
N THR A 104 22.45 -8.24 -7.76
CA THR A 104 21.29 -7.65 -8.40
C THR A 104 20.73 -6.62 -7.44
N MET A 105 21.01 -5.34 -7.69
CA MET A 105 20.33 -4.26 -6.98
C MET A 105 18.84 -4.45 -7.23
N HIS A 106 18.08 -4.75 -6.17
CA HIS A 106 16.64 -4.85 -6.28
C HIS A 106 16.08 -3.48 -6.71
N PRO A 107 15.30 -3.41 -7.82
CA PRO A 107 14.79 -2.14 -8.34
C PRO A 107 13.84 -1.43 -7.34
N VAL A 108 13.24 -2.21 -6.44
CA VAL A 108 12.23 -1.77 -5.46
C VAL A 108 12.65 -2.12 -4.02
N ALA A 109 12.49 -1.16 -3.11
CA ALA A 109 12.71 -1.34 -1.69
C ALA A 109 11.40 -1.50 -0.92
N TYR A 110 11.27 -2.57 -0.14
CA TYR A 110 10.11 -2.80 0.71
C TYR A 110 10.24 -2.01 2.02
N ARG A 111 9.13 -1.41 2.45
CA ARG A 111 9.03 -0.59 3.66
C ARG A 111 7.74 -0.92 4.39
N LEU A 112 7.85 -1.39 5.63
CA LEU A 112 6.72 -1.61 6.52
C LEU A 112 6.80 -0.61 7.67
N TYR A 113 5.76 0.21 7.82
CA TYR A 113 5.57 1.13 8.92
C TYR A 113 4.51 0.56 9.86
N LEU A 114 4.75 0.61 11.16
CA LEU A 114 3.85 0.13 12.20
C LEU A 114 3.48 1.29 13.12
N ALA A 115 2.18 1.49 13.32
CA ALA A 115 1.67 2.41 14.31
C ALA A 115 1.52 1.65 15.63
N VAL A 116 2.22 2.10 16.67
CA VAL A 116 2.28 1.46 17.98
C VAL A 116 1.72 2.40 19.04
N ARG A 117 0.78 1.90 19.85
CA ARG A 117 0.20 2.61 20.99
C ARG A 117 0.19 1.71 22.22
N GLY A 118 0.73 2.19 23.34
CA GLY A 118 0.76 1.40 24.58
C GLY A 118 1.52 0.07 24.45
N GLY A 119 2.44 -0.04 23.49
CA GLY A 119 3.15 -1.29 23.18
C GLY A 119 2.44 -2.23 22.21
N ALA A 120 1.21 -1.92 21.80
CA ALA A 120 0.43 -2.69 20.84
C ALA A 120 0.51 -2.08 19.42
N VAL A 121 0.62 -2.91 18.39
CA VAL A 121 0.44 -2.50 16.99
C VAL A 121 -1.05 -2.23 16.74
N VAL A 122 -1.37 -1.01 16.33
CA VAL A 122 -2.74 -0.54 16.06
C VAL A 122 -2.96 -0.14 14.60
N GLY A 123 -1.92 -0.20 13.78
CA GLY A 123 -2.03 0.03 12.34
C GLY A 123 -0.71 -0.27 11.65
N PHE A 124 -0.77 -0.41 10.33
CA PHE A 124 0.36 -0.69 9.48
C PHE A 124 0.21 -0.03 8.11
N LEU A 125 1.34 0.25 7.48
CA LEU A 125 1.43 0.71 6.10
C LEU A 125 2.60 -0.02 5.43
N SER A 126 2.30 -0.82 4.41
CA SER A 126 3.27 -1.49 3.56
C SER A 126 3.42 -0.73 2.25
N MET A 127 4.67 -0.36 1.93
CA MET A 127 5.02 0.36 0.71
C MET A 127 6.18 -0.30 -0.02
N LEU A 128 6.14 -0.17 -1.34
CA LEU A 128 7.19 -0.55 -2.26
C LEU A 128 7.75 0.71 -2.91
N VAL A 129 9.06 0.92 -2.83
CA VAL A 129 9.70 2.18 -3.18
C VAL A 129 10.66 1.97 -4.33
N SER A 130 10.35 2.57 -5.49
CA SER A 130 11.22 2.58 -6.66
C SER A 130 12.00 3.89 -6.71
N ARG A 131 13.28 3.85 -6.33
CA ARG A 131 14.15 5.05 -6.43
C ARG A 131 14.41 5.46 -7.86
N HIS A 132 14.62 4.47 -8.73
CA HIS A 132 14.98 4.69 -10.11
C HIS A 132 13.83 5.30 -10.93
N ARG A 133 12.58 4.84 -10.69
CA ARG A 133 11.36 5.46 -11.28
C ARG A 133 10.76 6.59 -10.43
N ASN A 134 11.38 6.92 -9.30
CA ASN A 134 10.97 8.00 -8.40
C ASN A 134 9.51 7.93 -7.89
N TYR A 135 9.05 6.75 -7.49
CA TYR A 135 7.71 6.58 -6.91
C TYR A 135 7.68 5.65 -5.69
N ALA A 136 6.60 5.74 -4.92
CA ALA A 136 6.27 4.78 -3.88
C ALA A 136 4.84 4.24 -4.08
N PHE A 137 4.71 2.91 -4.14
CA PHE A 137 3.43 2.21 -4.24
C PHE A 137 2.97 1.76 -2.86
N ILE A 138 1.73 2.08 -2.50
CA ILE A 138 1.08 1.64 -1.27
C ILE A 138 0.34 0.34 -1.56
N ALA A 139 0.95 -0.78 -1.17
CA ALA A 139 0.33 -2.10 -1.30
C ALA A 139 -0.76 -2.29 -0.25
N TYR A 140 -0.45 -2.01 1.02
CA TYR A 140 -1.38 -2.25 2.11
C TYR A 140 -1.41 -1.12 3.12
N LEU A 141 -2.60 -0.77 3.59
CA LEU A 141 -2.84 0.18 4.67
C LEU A 141 -3.97 -0.34 5.53
N GLY A 142 -3.72 -0.53 6.82
CA GLY A 142 -4.71 -1.00 7.77
C GLY A 142 -4.55 -0.30 9.11
N ALA A 143 -5.68 0.04 9.74
CA ALA A 143 -5.71 0.59 11.09
C ALA A 143 -6.88 -0.01 11.86
N ALA A 144 -6.63 -0.38 13.12
CA ALA A 144 -7.68 -0.83 14.01
C ALA A 144 -8.57 0.36 14.39
N ASN A 145 -9.87 0.25 14.17
CA ASN A 145 -10.83 1.18 14.72
C ASN A 145 -10.89 1.01 16.24
N ARG A 146 -10.74 2.11 16.98
CA ARG A 146 -10.89 2.11 18.44
C ARG A 146 -11.77 3.28 18.85
N ALA A 147 -12.62 3.06 19.84
CA ALA A 147 -13.55 4.07 20.35
C ALA A 147 -12.84 5.34 20.88
N ASP A 148 -11.61 5.20 21.35
CA ASP A 148 -10.78 6.27 21.91
C ASP A 148 -9.94 7.02 20.86
N THR A 149 -10.12 6.75 19.57
CA THR A 149 -9.27 7.29 18.51
C THR A 149 -10.12 7.90 17.41
N PRO A 150 -9.89 9.18 17.06
CA PRO A 150 -10.56 9.79 15.93
C PRO A 150 -10.38 8.92 14.68
N PRO A 151 -11.44 8.63 13.92
CA PRO A 151 -11.33 7.75 12.78
C PRO A 151 -10.30 8.28 11.76
N GLY A 152 -9.59 7.38 11.07
CA GLY A 152 -8.56 7.74 10.09
C GLY A 152 -7.26 8.35 10.64
N SER A 153 -7.21 8.79 11.90
CA SER A 153 -6.03 9.46 12.49
C SER A 153 -4.76 8.59 12.51
N VAL A 154 -4.90 7.28 12.73
CA VAL A 154 -3.79 6.31 12.67
C VAL A 154 -3.25 6.20 11.24
N SER A 155 -4.14 6.03 10.26
CA SER A 155 -3.78 5.95 8.85
C SER A 155 -3.10 7.22 8.36
N HIS A 156 -3.64 8.39 8.73
CA HIS A 156 -3.02 9.68 8.42
C HIS A 156 -1.61 9.78 9.02
N SER A 157 -1.43 9.39 10.29
CA SER A 157 -0.12 9.38 10.95
C SER A 157 0.89 8.45 10.25
N LEU A 158 0.45 7.30 9.76
CA LEU A 158 1.26 6.37 8.99
C LEU A 158 1.70 6.95 7.65
N ILE A 159 0.75 7.50 6.87
CA ILE A 159 1.03 8.12 5.56
C ILE A 159 2.00 9.29 5.74
N GLU A 160 1.77 10.14 6.75
CA GLU A 160 2.62 11.29 7.03
C GLU A 160 4.03 10.91 7.46
N ALA A 161 4.16 9.91 8.33
CA ALA A 161 5.47 9.40 8.73
C ALA A 161 6.22 8.78 7.54
N ALA A 162 5.52 8.02 6.69
CA ALA A 162 6.09 7.43 5.49
C ALA A 162 6.54 8.51 4.50
N ARG A 163 5.70 9.50 4.18
CA ARG A 163 6.04 10.58 3.24
C ARG A 163 7.28 11.35 3.69
N ARG A 164 7.37 11.70 4.98
CA ARG A 164 8.57 12.37 5.53
C ARG A 164 9.83 11.52 5.36
N GLN A 165 9.77 10.21 5.61
CA GLN A 165 10.92 9.34 5.38
C GLN A 165 11.27 9.18 3.89
N LEU A 166 10.26 9.15 3.02
CA LEU A 166 10.47 9.04 1.57
C LEU A 166 11.13 10.29 0.97
N GLY A 167 10.92 11.48 1.53
CA GLY A 167 11.62 12.70 1.12
C GLY A 167 13.15 12.63 1.26
N HIS A 168 13.69 11.70 2.05
CA HIS A 168 15.13 11.45 2.15
C HIS A 168 15.63 10.37 1.18
N VAL A 169 14.73 9.75 0.41
CA VAL A 169 14.97 8.52 -0.36
C VAL A 169 14.63 8.71 -1.83
N LEU A 170 13.60 9.50 -2.12
CA LEU A 170 13.11 9.84 -3.45
C LEU A 170 13.43 11.30 -3.74
N ARG A 171 13.56 11.63 -5.03
CA ARG A 171 13.79 13.00 -5.50
C ARG A 171 12.46 13.75 -5.50
N ASP A 172 12.43 14.94 -4.94
CA ASP A 172 11.24 15.79 -5.01
C ASP A 172 11.14 16.47 -6.38
N PRO A 173 9.95 16.55 -7.02
CA PRO A 173 8.70 15.89 -6.63
C PRO A 173 8.72 14.38 -6.93
N PHE A 174 8.18 13.57 -6.00
CA PHE A 174 7.98 12.14 -6.20
C PHE A 174 6.51 11.74 -6.15
N THR A 175 6.21 10.64 -6.82
CA THR A 175 4.85 10.14 -6.99
C THR A 175 4.51 9.08 -5.93
N THR A 176 3.32 9.16 -5.35
CA THR A 176 2.73 8.07 -4.55
C THR A 176 1.61 7.42 -5.34
N VAL A 177 1.60 6.09 -5.42
CA VAL A 177 0.64 5.32 -6.21
C VAL A 177 -0.10 4.35 -5.31
N PHE A 178 -1.38 4.13 -5.56
CA PHE A 178 -2.17 3.10 -4.90
C PHE A 178 -3.30 2.61 -5.80
N GLU A 179 -3.65 1.34 -5.67
CA GLU A 179 -4.76 0.74 -6.41
C GLU A 179 -6.03 0.71 -5.56
N ILE A 180 -7.19 0.79 -6.24
CA ILE A 180 -8.51 0.60 -5.65
C ILE A 180 -9.24 -0.44 -6.48
N ALA A 181 -9.34 -1.66 -5.95
CA ALA A 181 -10.20 -2.68 -6.51
C ALA A 181 -11.70 -2.31 -6.29
N PRO A 182 -12.60 -2.72 -7.18
CA PRO A 182 -14.04 -2.63 -7.03
C PRO A 182 -14.47 -3.18 -5.67
N PRO A 183 -15.51 -2.61 -5.06
CA PRO A 183 -16.00 -3.12 -3.79
C PRO A 183 -16.52 -4.55 -3.99
N LEU A 184 -15.87 -5.51 -3.35
CA LEU A 184 -16.46 -6.81 -3.12
C LEU A 184 -17.70 -6.59 -2.24
N SER A 185 -18.85 -7.07 -2.70
CA SER A 185 -20.09 -7.22 -1.92
C SER A 185 -20.55 -6.00 -1.10
N GLY A 186 -20.63 -4.81 -1.74
CA GLY A 186 -21.24 -3.63 -1.13
C GLY A 186 -20.42 -2.98 -0.01
N SER A 187 -19.18 -3.45 0.23
CA SER A 187 -18.33 -2.88 1.28
C SER A 187 -17.85 -1.47 0.92
N GLY A 188 -18.03 -0.50 1.83
CA GLY A 188 -17.58 0.89 1.66
C GLY A 188 -16.04 1.07 1.68
N ARG A 189 -15.25 -0.01 1.70
CA ARG A 189 -13.79 0.00 1.93
C ARG A 189 -13.02 0.66 0.78
N SER A 190 -13.34 0.33 -0.47
CA SER A 190 -12.70 0.92 -1.65
C SER A 190 -12.92 2.44 -1.71
N ARG A 191 -14.15 2.90 -1.42
CA ARG A 191 -14.48 4.33 -1.32
C ARG A 191 -13.76 4.98 -0.14
N ALA A 192 -13.63 4.28 1.00
CA ALA A 192 -12.86 4.74 2.17
C ALA A 192 -11.41 5.06 1.81
N LYS A 193 -10.76 4.10 1.14
CA LYS A 193 -9.37 4.20 0.72
C LYS A 193 -9.19 5.39 -0.21
N ALA A 194 -10.04 5.51 -1.23
CA ALA A 194 -10.04 6.66 -2.15
C ALA A 194 -10.12 7.98 -1.38
N ARG A 195 -11.13 8.10 -0.50
CA ARG A 195 -11.41 9.33 0.25
C ARG A 195 -10.26 9.71 1.17
N LEU A 196 -9.68 8.75 1.90
CA LEU A 196 -8.54 8.98 2.78
C LEU A 196 -7.36 9.60 2.01
N PHE A 197 -7.04 9.05 0.86
CA PHE A 197 -5.90 9.50 0.05
C PHE A 197 -6.17 10.83 -0.66
N VAL A 198 -7.39 11.05 -1.14
CA VAL A 198 -7.83 12.34 -1.70
C VAL A 198 -7.76 13.44 -0.65
N GLU A 199 -8.26 13.16 0.55
CA GLU A 199 -8.23 14.13 1.65
C GLU A 199 -6.81 14.43 2.13
N TYR A 200 -5.98 13.39 2.25
CA TYR A 200 -4.56 13.57 2.55
C TYR A 200 -3.87 14.47 1.52
N ALA A 201 -4.08 14.21 0.23
CA ALA A 201 -3.49 15.02 -0.83
C ALA A 201 -3.96 16.47 -0.79
N ARG A 202 -5.28 16.69 -0.61
CA ARG A 202 -5.88 18.02 -0.51
C ARG A 202 -5.25 18.85 0.62
N VAL A 203 -5.14 18.29 1.82
CA VAL A 203 -4.54 18.96 3.00
C VAL A 203 -3.06 19.28 2.77
N ARG A 204 -2.38 18.54 1.90
CA ARG A 204 -0.97 18.74 1.57
C ARG A 204 -0.72 19.55 0.29
N GLY A 205 -1.76 20.09 -0.33
CA GLY A 205 -1.63 20.82 -1.60
C GLY A 205 -1.12 19.94 -2.75
N LEU A 206 -1.38 18.64 -2.69
CA LEU A 206 -1.04 17.67 -3.73
C LEU A 206 -2.24 17.44 -4.64
N ALA A 207 -1.96 17.11 -5.90
CA ALA A 207 -2.98 16.68 -6.85
C ALA A 207 -3.13 15.16 -6.80
N VAL A 208 -4.37 14.70 -7.00
CA VAL A 208 -4.70 13.28 -7.16
C VAL A 208 -5.31 13.08 -8.53
N ARG A 209 -4.86 12.06 -9.25
CA ARG A 209 -5.40 11.69 -10.56
C ARG A 209 -5.60 10.19 -10.63
N ARG A 210 -6.79 9.78 -11.08
CA ARG A 210 -6.99 8.41 -11.57
C ARG A 210 -6.25 8.27 -12.90
N ALA A 211 -5.39 7.27 -13.01
CA ALA A 211 -4.68 6.99 -14.24
C ALA A 211 -5.71 6.73 -15.36
N PRO A 212 -5.56 7.34 -16.55
CA PRO A 212 -6.45 7.11 -17.67
C PRO A 212 -6.09 5.80 -18.40
N ILE A 213 -5.93 4.71 -17.64
CA ILE A 213 -5.59 3.38 -18.14
C ILE A 213 -6.52 2.37 -17.47
N SER A 214 -7.01 1.41 -18.25
CA SER A 214 -7.75 0.24 -17.75
C SER A 214 -6.80 -0.72 -17.02
N TYR A 215 -6.39 -0.35 -15.81
CA TYR A 215 -5.51 -1.15 -14.98
C TYR A 215 -6.24 -2.39 -14.45
N VAL A 216 -5.49 -3.49 -14.33
CA VAL A 216 -5.98 -4.77 -13.82
C VAL A 216 -5.04 -5.21 -12.71
N GLN A 217 -5.58 -5.54 -11.55
CA GLN A 217 -4.79 -6.15 -10.50
C GLN A 217 -4.44 -7.60 -10.90
N PRO A 218 -3.14 -7.96 -10.93
CA PRO A 218 -2.74 -9.33 -11.23
C PRO A 218 -3.30 -10.34 -10.24
N ASP A 219 -3.54 -11.55 -10.73
CA ASP A 219 -3.94 -12.70 -9.93
C ASP A 219 -2.82 -13.03 -8.92
N MET A 220 -3.22 -13.21 -7.65
CA MET A 220 -2.33 -13.55 -6.54
C MET A 220 -2.44 -15.03 -6.13
N GLU A 221 -3.41 -15.77 -6.67
CA GLU A 221 -3.67 -17.18 -6.43
C GLU A 221 -3.16 -18.01 -7.61
N MET A 222 -1.90 -18.40 -7.50
CA MET A 222 -1.16 -19.07 -8.57
C MET A 222 -1.74 -20.44 -9.00
N GLU A 223 -2.53 -21.08 -8.14
CA GLU A 223 -3.09 -22.43 -8.40
C GLU A 223 -4.11 -22.43 -9.54
N SER A 224 -4.70 -21.26 -9.85
CA SER A 224 -5.67 -21.06 -10.92
C SER A 224 -5.14 -20.10 -11.99
N LEU A 225 -4.02 -20.42 -12.67
CA LEU A 225 -3.48 -19.67 -13.83
C LEU A 225 -4.49 -19.46 -15.00
N GLY A 226 -5.75 -19.86 -14.86
CA GLY A 226 -6.87 -19.60 -15.75
C GLY A 226 -7.42 -18.17 -15.71
N ARG A 227 -6.66 -17.18 -15.20
CA ARG A 227 -7.07 -15.74 -15.15
C ARG A 227 -8.36 -15.49 -14.35
N ALA A 228 -8.72 -16.41 -13.47
CA ALA A 228 -10.04 -16.45 -12.84
C ALA A 228 -10.27 -15.32 -11.83
N THR A 229 -9.19 -14.73 -11.28
CA THR A 229 -9.29 -13.68 -10.25
C THR A 229 -8.70 -12.32 -10.67
N GLU A 230 -8.34 -12.17 -11.95
CA GLU A 230 -7.97 -10.85 -12.50
C GLU A 230 -9.08 -9.84 -12.19
N THR A 231 -8.74 -8.81 -11.43
CA THR A 231 -9.72 -7.84 -10.96
C THR A 231 -9.43 -6.47 -11.58
N PRO A 232 -10.33 -5.90 -12.39
CA PRO A 232 -10.18 -4.51 -12.84
C PRO A 232 -9.98 -3.60 -11.63
N ALA A 233 -9.07 -2.64 -11.68
CA ALA A 233 -8.84 -1.75 -10.55
C ALA A 233 -8.50 -0.33 -11.02
N ASP A 234 -8.88 0.65 -10.23
CA ASP A 234 -8.49 2.03 -10.50
C ASP A 234 -7.10 2.30 -9.91
N LEU A 235 -6.15 2.71 -10.75
CA LEU A 235 -4.84 3.14 -10.29
C LEU A 235 -4.86 4.65 -10.01
N PHE A 236 -4.60 5.04 -8.78
CA PHE A 236 -4.54 6.45 -8.38
C PHE A 236 -3.10 6.90 -8.16
N VAL A 237 -2.85 8.14 -8.60
CA VAL A 237 -1.54 8.78 -8.59
C VAL A 237 -1.64 10.09 -7.80
N ILE A 238 -0.74 10.28 -6.84
CA ILE A 238 -0.63 11.49 -6.02
C ILE A 238 0.75 12.10 -6.24
N SER A 239 0.80 13.37 -6.64
CA SER A 239 2.04 14.14 -6.76
C SER A 239 1.75 15.64 -6.67
N THR A 240 2.74 16.49 -6.95
CA THR A 240 2.50 17.93 -7.11
C THR A 240 1.61 18.20 -8.33
N PRO A 241 0.83 19.30 -8.33
CA PRO A 241 -0.04 19.64 -9.46
C PRO A 241 0.70 19.68 -10.81
N ASP A 242 1.91 20.25 -10.83
CA ASP A 242 2.74 20.36 -12.03
C ASP A 242 3.17 19.00 -12.60
N VAL A 243 3.47 18.03 -11.73
CA VAL A 243 3.79 16.67 -12.17
C VAL A 243 2.55 16.01 -12.75
N ILE A 244 1.41 16.08 -12.05
CA ILE A 244 0.17 15.42 -12.47
C ILE A 244 -0.37 15.97 -13.81
N SER A 245 -0.21 17.27 -14.07
CA SER A 245 -0.71 17.91 -15.28
C SER A 245 0.03 17.50 -16.54
N VAL A 246 1.33 17.20 -16.44
CA VAL A 246 2.18 16.82 -17.58
C VAL A 246 2.30 15.30 -17.80
N MET A 247 1.76 14.47 -16.90
CA MET A 247 1.81 13.02 -17.06
C MET A 247 1.10 12.54 -18.33
N SER A 248 1.87 11.91 -19.21
CA SER A 248 1.41 11.30 -20.45
C SER A 248 0.96 9.84 -20.25
N THR A 249 0.22 9.28 -21.21
CA THR A 249 -0.11 7.83 -21.24
C THR A 249 1.13 6.95 -21.09
N LYS A 250 2.26 7.35 -21.70
CA LYS A 250 3.54 6.64 -21.59
C LYS A 250 4.08 6.63 -20.16
N ASP A 251 3.87 7.69 -19.39
CA ASP A 251 4.30 7.74 -17.99
C ASP A 251 3.45 6.83 -17.11
N TYR A 252 2.15 6.76 -17.35
CA TYR A 252 1.28 5.79 -16.68
C TYR A 252 1.64 4.35 -17.04
N LEU A 253 1.89 4.04 -18.31
CA LEU A 253 2.31 2.71 -18.74
C LEU A 253 3.64 2.29 -18.10
N ARG A 254 4.61 3.20 -17.97
CA ARG A 254 5.86 2.94 -17.23
C ARG A 254 5.63 2.65 -15.74
N LEU A 255 4.64 3.28 -15.12
CA LEU A 255 4.26 2.96 -13.75
C LEU A 255 3.63 1.56 -13.66
N VAL A 256 2.71 1.23 -14.57
CA VAL A 256 2.07 -0.09 -14.64
C VAL A 256 3.10 -1.19 -14.88
N GLU A 257 4.01 -1.01 -15.84
CA GLU A 257 5.13 -1.90 -16.12
C GLU A 257 5.94 -2.15 -14.83
N SER A 258 6.34 -1.09 -14.14
CA SER A 258 7.11 -1.21 -12.90
C SER A 258 6.31 -1.91 -11.80
N ILE A 259 5.01 -1.67 -11.67
CA ILE A 259 4.18 -2.38 -10.69
C ILE A 259 4.12 -3.87 -11.03
N TYR A 260 3.84 -4.24 -12.27
CA TYR A 260 3.73 -5.63 -12.69
C TYR A 260 5.04 -6.40 -12.55
N TYR A 261 6.15 -5.84 -13.03
CA TYR A 261 7.43 -6.55 -13.05
C TYR A 261 8.22 -6.40 -11.74
N ASP A 262 8.30 -5.19 -11.18
CA ASP A 262 9.14 -4.94 -10.00
C ASP A 262 8.44 -5.29 -8.68
N ILE A 263 7.09 -5.31 -8.66
CA ILE A 263 6.30 -5.61 -7.47
C ILE A 263 5.69 -7.00 -7.55
N TYR A 264 4.76 -7.23 -8.48
CA TYR A 264 3.99 -8.48 -8.53
C TYR A 264 4.87 -9.66 -8.92
N LEU A 265 5.49 -9.64 -10.10
CA LEU A 265 6.36 -10.72 -10.55
C LEU A 265 7.48 -11.00 -9.56
N ARG A 266 8.12 -9.96 -9.01
CA ARG A 266 9.22 -10.13 -8.07
C ARG A 266 8.78 -10.81 -6.77
N THR A 267 7.62 -10.43 -6.23
CA THR A 267 7.07 -11.05 -5.01
C THR A 267 6.93 -12.55 -5.20
N PHE A 268 6.46 -12.99 -6.38
CA PHE A 268 6.35 -14.41 -6.74
C PHE A 268 7.69 -15.10 -6.97
N LEU A 269 8.62 -14.47 -7.67
CA LEU A 269 9.97 -15.03 -7.86
C LEU A 269 10.69 -15.26 -6.52
N ASP A 270 10.50 -14.35 -5.55
CA ASP A 270 11.08 -14.49 -4.20
C ASP A 270 10.41 -15.60 -3.35
N LEU A 271 9.35 -16.23 -3.86
CA LEU A 271 8.73 -17.44 -3.31
C LEU A 271 9.22 -18.72 -4.00
N GLY A 272 10.15 -18.63 -4.95
CA GLY A 272 10.67 -19.79 -5.69
C GLY A 272 9.72 -20.27 -6.79
N ILE A 273 8.74 -19.45 -7.15
CA ILE A 273 7.75 -19.76 -8.18
C ILE A 273 8.30 -19.27 -9.52
N HIS A 274 8.53 -20.20 -10.46
CA HIS A 274 9.16 -19.91 -11.75
C HIS A 274 8.33 -20.40 -12.93
N GLY A 275 8.38 -19.67 -14.05
CA GLY A 275 7.76 -20.05 -15.33
C GLY A 275 6.44 -19.34 -15.61
N GLY A 276 5.31 -19.99 -15.32
CA GLY A 276 3.98 -19.56 -15.78
C GLY A 276 3.58 -18.13 -15.39
N TYR A 277 3.98 -17.67 -14.20
CA TYR A 277 3.65 -16.33 -13.73
C TYR A 277 4.39 -15.22 -14.51
N VAL A 278 5.59 -15.49 -15.02
CA VAL A 278 6.34 -14.53 -15.85
C VAL A 278 5.60 -14.25 -17.15
N SER A 279 5.18 -15.33 -17.83
CA SER A 279 4.40 -15.23 -19.08
C SER A 279 3.06 -14.55 -18.82
N TYR A 280 2.37 -14.95 -17.74
CA TYR A 280 1.11 -14.33 -17.32
C TYR A 280 1.22 -12.81 -17.12
N ILE A 281 2.19 -12.35 -16.32
CA ILE A 281 2.40 -10.92 -16.06
C ILE A 281 2.75 -10.18 -17.36
N SER A 282 3.54 -10.79 -18.23
CA SER A 282 3.92 -10.18 -19.51
C SER A 282 2.73 -10.05 -20.45
N ASP A 283 1.92 -11.09 -20.58
CA ASP A 283 0.68 -11.06 -21.35
C ASP A 283 -0.30 -10.01 -20.81
N LEU A 284 -0.44 -9.93 -19.47
CA LEU A 284 -1.30 -8.94 -18.83
C LEU A 284 -0.83 -7.52 -19.10
N TYR A 285 0.48 -7.26 -19.01
CA TYR A 285 1.05 -5.95 -19.36
C TYR A 285 0.75 -5.57 -20.81
N GLU A 286 1.02 -6.47 -21.75
CA GLU A 286 0.81 -6.22 -23.17
C GLU A 286 -0.66 -5.97 -23.52
N ARG A 287 -1.60 -6.65 -22.84
CA ARG A 287 -3.04 -6.32 -22.96
C ARG A 287 -3.32 -4.90 -22.50
N VAL A 288 -2.90 -4.53 -21.30
CA VAL A 288 -3.13 -3.19 -20.74
C VAL A 288 -2.49 -2.10 -21.62
N ARG A 289 -1.26 -2.35 -22.10
CA ARG A 289 -0.54 -1.46 -23.02
C ARG A 289 -1.29 -1.27 -24.33
N SER A 290 -1.72 -2.35 -24.96
CA SER A 290 -2.45 -2.31 -26.22
C SER A 290 -3.76 -1.53 -26.10
N TYR A 291 -4.55 -1.76 -25.04
CA TYR A 291 -5.77 -0.99 -24.80
C TYR A 291 -5.52 0.51 -24.57
N ALA A 292 -4.42 0.86 -23.89
CA ALA A 292 -4.08 2.26 -23.63
C ALA A 292 -3.58 3.01 -24.88
N GLU A 293 -2.89 2.31 -25.79
CA GLU A 293 -2.33 2.89 -27.02
C GLU A 293 -3.36 3.02 -28.14
N VAL A 294 -4.29 2.06 -28.26
CA VAL A 294 -5.36 2.08 -29.28
C VAL A 294 -6.48 3.06 -28.91
N GLY A 295 -6.60 3.42 -27.62
CA GLY A 295 -7.76 4.14 -27.10
C GLY A 295 -9.01 3.25 -27.07
N PRO A 296 -10.11 3.66 -26.41
CA PRO A 296 -11.38 2.98 -26.61
C PRO A 296 -11.77 3.17 -28.07
N SER A 297 -11.60 2.14 -28.89
CA SER A 297 -12.21 2.06 -30.21
C SER A 297 -13.68 2.40 -30.05
N GLY A 298 -14.12 3.49 -30.67
CA GLY A 298 -15.46 4.05 -30.53
C GLY A 298 -16.52 2.96 -30.66
N SER A 299 -17.30 2.77 -29.59
CA SER A 299 -18.65 2.27 -29.71
C SER A 299 -19.53 3.48 -30.01
N GLU A 300 -19.72 3.74 -31.31
CA GLU A 300 -20.95 4.36 -31.82
C GLU A 300 -22.17 3.50 -31.48
#